data_AF-A0A8J7BW73-F1
#
_entry.id   AF-A0A8J7BW73-F1
#
_cell.length_a   1.000
_cell.length_b   1.000
_cell.length_c   1.000
_cell.angle_alpha   90.00
_cell.angle_beta   90.00
_cell.angle_gamma   90.00
#
_symmetry.space_group_name_H-M   'P 1'
#
loop_
_entity.id
_entity.type
_entity.pdbx_description
1 polymer ?
#
loop_
_entity_poly.entity_id
_entity_poly.type
_entity_poly.pdbx_seq_one_letter_code
_entity_poly.pdbx_strand_id
1 'polypeptide(L)'
;MNISASEVVARNQNKLLELIGYLEKHQSEIINYERRAAASKTIGSGRVEKGVDLIVGHRQKKKGMSWQTVGSKALAILKVALA
;
A
#
# COMPACT_ATOMS: atom_id res chain seq x y z
N MET A 1 32.59 -4.01 4.11
CA MET A 1 31.95 -4.12 2.78
C MET A 1 31.43 -2.75 2.39
N ASN A 2 32.19 -2.00 1.59
CA ASN A 2 31.75 -0.70 1.08
C ASN A 2 30.84 -0.94 -0.13
N ILE A 3 29.53 -0.83 0.07
CA ILE A 3 28.60 -0.69 -1.04
C ILE A 3 28.77 0.75 -1.52
N SER A 4 29.50 0.92 -2.62
CA SER A 4 29.52 2.16 -3.39
C SER A 4 28.08 2.41 -3.85
N ALA A 5 27.33 3.20 -3.09
CA ALA A 5 25.99 3.60 -3.46
C ALA A 5 26.14 4.54 -4.66
N SER A 6 25.83 4.03 -5.86
CA SER A 6 25.59 4.86 -7.03
C SER A 6 24.65 5.99 -6.61
N GLU A 7 25.02 7.24 -6.92
CA GLU A 7 24.24 8.41 -6.55
C GLU A 7 22.80 8.24 -7.06
N VAL A 8 21.84 8.15 -6.13
CA VAL A 8 20.43 7.94 -6.47
C VAL A 8 19.84 9.29 -6.86
N VAL A 9 19.94 9.63 -8.14
CA VAL A 9 19.38 10.86 -8.69
C VAL A 9 18.00 10.57 -9.26
N ALA A 10 16.99 11.32 -8.82
CA ALA A 10 15.65 11.22 -9.38
C ALA A 10 15.66 11.67 -10.85
N ARG A 11 15.07 10.84 -11.72
CA ARG A 11 14.93 11.16 -13.16
C ARG A 11 14.09 12.42 -13.42
N ASN A 12 13.18 12.75 -12.49
CA ASN A 12 12.32 13.93 -12.56
C ASN A 12 12.32 14.64 -11.20
N GLN A 13 12.99 15.78 -11.14
CA GLN A 13 13.13 16.58 -9.93
C GLN A 13 11.80 17.15 -9.43
N ASN A 14 10.91 17.57 -10.34
CA ASN A 14 9.60 18.11 -9.95
C ASN A 14 8.75 17.05 -9.24
N LYS A 15 8.78 15.81 -9.73
CA LYS A 15 8.06 14.69 -9.09
C LYS A 15 8.68 14.27 -7.75
N LEU A 16 10.00 14.41 -7.61
CA LEU A 16 10.65 14.20 -6.31
C LEU A 16 10.18 15.23 -5.29
N LEU A 17 10.15 16.52 -5.65
CA LEU A 17 9.69 17.60 -4.78
C LEU A 17 8.20 17.43 -4.41
N GLU A 18 7.36 17.01 -5.35
CA GLU A 18 5.95 16.70 -5.10
C GLU A 18 5.80 15.57 -4.07
N LEU A 19 6.59 14.50 -4.19
CA LEU A 19 6.58 13.39 -3.24
C LEU A 19 7.06 13.81 -1.84
N ILE A 20 8.15 14.59 -1.77
CA ILE A 20 8.67 15.10 -0.49
C ILE A 20 7.59 15.94 0.20
N GLY A 21 7.01 16.91 -0.51
CA GLY A 21 5.96 17.77 0.05
C GLY A 21 4.72 17.00 0.49
N TYR A 22 4.33 15.95 -0.24
CA TYR A 22 3.25 15.06 0.16
C TYR A 22 3.56 14.33 1.48
N LEU A 23 4.77 13.76 1.61
CA LEU A 23 5.19 13.04 2.82
C LEU A 23 5.31 13.96 4.02
N GLU A 24 5.86 15.17 3.85
CA GLU A 24 5.95 16.18 4.91
C GLU A 24 4.56 16.61 5.38
N LYS A 25 3.65 16.90 4.45
CA LYS A 25 2.26 17.27 4.77
C LYS A 25 1.54 16.20 5.59
N HIS A 26 1.76 14.93 5.27
CA HIS A 26 1.11 13.79 5.92
C HIS A 26 1.98 13.12 7.00
N GLN A 27 3.06 13.76 7.47
CA GLN A 27 4.01 13.17 8.39
C GLN A 27 3.36 12.62 9.68
N SER A 28 2.35 13.32 10.19
CA SER A 28 1.61 12.90 11.40
C SER A 28 0.75 11.65 11.19
N GLU A 29 0.38 11.33 9.95
CA GLU A 29 -0.37 10.14 9.57
C GLU A 29 0.55 8.93 9.34
N ILE A 30 1.83 9.18 9.06
CA ILE A 30 2.83 8.13 8.83
C ILE A 30 3.17 7.44 10.15
N ILE A 31 2.96 6.13 10.17
CA ILE A 31 3.23 5.31 11.35
C ILE A 31 4.74 5.23 11.59
N ASN A 32 5.16 5.30 12.85
CA ASN A 32 6.54 5.00 13.23
C ASN A 32 6.84 3.51 13.01
N TYR A 33 7.43 3.20 11.85
CA TYR A 33 7.76 1.84 11.43
C TYR A 33 8.88 1.22 12.27
N GLU A 34 9.84 2.01 12.74
CA GLU A 34 10.93 1.52 13.61
C GLU A 34 10.38 1.00 14.93
N ARG A 35 9.54 1.80 15.61
CA ARG A 35 8.85 1.40 16.85
C ARG A 35 7.98 0.17 16.64
N ARG A 36 7.32 0.07 15.48
CA ARG A 36 6.47 -1.07 15.13
C ARG A 36 7.30 -2.34 14.92
N ALA A 37 8.44 -2.24 14.22
CA ALA A 37 9.38 -3.33 14.03
C ALA A 37 10.03 -3.77 15.35
N ALA A 38 10.43 -2.83 16.20
CA ALA A 38 10.96 -3.11 17.55
C ALA A 38 9.95 -3.85 18.44
N ALA A 39 8.66 -3.59 18.25
CA ALA A 39 7.57 -4.33 18.90
C ALA A 39 7.20 -5.66 18.19
N SER A 40 8.03 -6.12 17.24
CA SER A 40 7.79 -7.32 16.40
C SER A 40 6.44 -7.32 15.68
N LYS A 41 5.86 -6.14 15.43
CA LYS A 41 4.62 -6.00 14.67
C LYS A 41 4.93 -6.00 13.17
N THR A 42 4.03 -6.60 12.40
CA THR A 42 4.13 -6.57 10.93
C THR A 42 4.08 -5.12 10.43
N ILE A 43 5.07 -4.75 9.61
CA ILE A 43 5.21 -3.44 8.95
C ILE A 43 4.78 -3.48 7.47
N GLY A 44 4.73 -4.67 6.87
CA GLY A 44 4.32 -4.86 5.47
C GLY A 44 2.81 -4.82 5.25
N SER A 45 2.40 -4.33 4.08
CA SER A 45 1.01 -4.26 3.60
C SER A 45 0.46 -5.60 3.08
N GLY A 46 1.30 -6.62 2.90
CA GLY A 46 0.94 -7.85 2.19
C GLY A 46 -0.31 -8.58 2.70
N ARG A 47 -0.60 -8.53 4.01
CA ARG A 47 -1.84 -9.10 4.57
C ARG A 47 -3.08 -8.36 4.06
N VAL A 48 -3.02 -7.03 4.02
CA VAL A 48 -4.11 -6.18 3.53
C VAL A 48 -4.25 -6.33 2.03
N GLU A 49 -3.14 -6.27 1.29
CA GLU A 49 -3.12 -6.45 -0.17
C GLU A 49 -3.71 -7.81 -0.56
N LYS A 50 -3.34 -8.89 0.12
CA LYS A 50 -3.90 -10.21 -0.17
C LYS A 50 -5.38 -10.30 0.16
N GLY A 51 -5.83 -9.65 1.23
CA GLY A 51 -7.25 -9.54 1.56
C GLY A 51 -8.04 -8.84 0.45
N VAL A 52 -7.54 -7.70 -0.04
CA VAL A 52 -8.16 -6.97 -1.16
C VAL A 52 -8.18 -7.81 -2.44
N ASP A 53 -7.08 -8.50 -2.75
CA ASP A 53 -6.99 -9.39 -3.91
C ASP A 53 -8.04 -10.52 -3.86
N LEU A 54 -8.18 -11.20 -2.73
CA LEU A 54 -9.15 -12.28 -2.56
C LEU A 54 -10.59 -11.79 -2.59
N ILE A 55 -10.86 -10.64 -1.97
CA ILE A 55 -12.24 -10.17 -1.77
C ILE A 55 -12.76 -9.42 -2.99
N VAL A 56 -11.97 -8.48 -3.47
CA VAL A 56 -12.36 -7.49 -4.47
C VAL A 56 -11.74 -7.86 -5.82
N GLY A 57 -10.42 -8.05 -5.85
CA GLY A 57 -9.66 -8.33 -7.07
C GLY A 57 -10.17 -9.53 -7.83
N HIS A 58 -10.30 -10.68 -7.14
CA HIS A 58 -10.76 -11.94 -7.73
C HIS A 58 -12.15 -11.82 -8.36
N ARG A 59 -13.05 -11.03 -7.75
CA ARG A 59 -14.45 -10.93 -8.15
C ARG A 59 -14.71 -9.86 -9.20
N GLN A 60 -14.01 -8.71 -9.13
CA GLN A 60 -14.20 -7.59 -10.07
C GLN A 60 -13.30 -7.70 -11.31
N LYS A 61 -12.06 -8.17 -11.19
CA LYS A 61 -11.16 -8.33 -12.36
C LYS A 61 -11.72 -9.35 -13.37
N LYS A 62 -12.26 -10.46 -12.88
CA LYS A 62 -12.78 -11.55 -13.72
C LYS A 62 -14.19 -11.30 -14.28
N LYS A 63 -14.91 -10.29 -13.78
CA LYS A 63 -16.27 -9.93 -14.24
C LYS A 63 -16.30 -8.59 -14.97
N GLY A 64 -15.48 -8.50 -16.02
CA GLY A 64 -15.46 -7.36 -16.92
C GLY A 64 -14.94 -6.06 -16.31
N MET A 65 -14.19 -6.13 -15.19
CA MET A 65 -13.61 -4.95 -14.54
C MET A 65 -14.67 -3.92 -14.14
N SER A 66 -15.80 -4.40 -13.59
CA SER A 66 -16.84 -3.51 -13.05
C SER A 66 -16.37 -2.90 -11.73
N TRP A 67 -15.69 -1.75 -11.84
CA TRP A 67 -15.16 -0.97 -10.72
C TRP A 67 -16.15 0.13 -10.36
N GLN A 68 -17.05 -0.16 -9.44
CA GLN A 68 -17.93 0.84 -8.84
C GLN A 68 -17.70 0.87 -7.34
N THR A 69 -17.62 2.07 -6.76
CA THR A 69 -17.39 2.28 -5.32
C THR A 69 -18.37 1.49 -4.46
N VAL A 70 -19.65 1.49 -4.83
CA VAL A 70 -20.70 0.74 -4.13
C VAL A 70 -20.43 -0.77 -4.17
N GLY A 71 -20.09 -1.30 -5.34
CA GLY A 71 -19.78 -2.72 -5.52
C GLY A 71 -18.52 -3.15 -4.78
N SER A 72 -17.44 -2.37 -4.88
CA SER A 72 -16.19 -2.66 -4.17
C SER A 72 -16.37 -2.62 -2.65
N LYS A 73 -17.14 -1.65 -2.14
CA LYS A 73 -17.49 -1.56 -0.72
C LYS A 73 -18.34 -2.74 -0.26
N ALA A 74 -19.37 -3.10 -1.03
CA ALA A 74 -20.22 -4.25 -0.72
C ALA A 74 -19.40 -5.55 -0.65
N LEU A 75 -18.47 -5.75 -1.58
CA LEU A 75 -17.55 -6.89 -1.55
C LEU A 75 -16.62 -6.86 -0.34
N ALA A 76 -16.05 -5.70 0.00
CA ALA A 76 -15.15 -5.54 1.14
C ALA A 76 -15.79 -5.85 2.50
N ILE A 77 -17.12 -5.71 2.62
CA ILE A 77 -17.89 -6.07 3.83
C ILE A 77 -18.05 -7.59 3.97
N LEU A 78 -17.96 -8.35 2.87
CA LEU A 78 -18.15 -9.80 2.91
C LEU A 78 -16.99 -10.48 3.64
N LYS A 79 -17.33 -11.29 4.64
CA LYS A 79 -16.37 -12.09 5.39
C LYS A 79 -15.86 -13.22 4.49
N VAL A 80 -14.53 -13.33 4.37
CA VAL A 80 -13.91 -14.50 3.73
C VAL A 80 -13.82 -15.60 4.77
N ALA A 81 -14.54 -16.70 4.56
CA ALA A 81 -14.15 -17.97 5.14
C ALA A 81 -12.94 -18.47 4.34
N LEU A 82 -11.77 -18.51 4.98
CA LEU A 82 -10.62 -19.24 4.44
C LEU A 82 -11.01 -20.72 4.50
N ALA A 83 -11.14 -21.35 3.32
CA ALA A 83 -11.21 -22.80 3.18
C ALA A 83 -9.79 -23.36 3.12
#